data_AF-A0A1F7CK42-F1
#
_entry.id   AF-A0A1F7CK42-F1
#
_cell.length_a   1.000
_cell.length_b   1.000
_cell.length_c   1.000
_cell.angle_alpha   90.00
_cell.angle_beta   90.00
_cell.angle_gamma   90.00
#
_symmetry.space_group_name_H-M   'P 1'
#
loop_
_entity.id
_entity.type
_entity.pdbx_description
1 polymer ?
#
loop_
_entity_poly.entity_id
_entity_poly.type
_entity_poly.pdbx_seq_one_letter_code
_entity_poly.pdbx_strand_id
1 'polypeptide(L)' 'MGKRPTPKKRRSKRATRTQHSIYIWKEMQRLKNRSRSPFGKLAESKNKGKKALKGLTRIKA' A
#
# COMPACT_ATOMS: atom_id res chain seq x y z
N MET A 1 2.38 46.97 -8.89
CA MET A 1 1.76 45.74 -8.33
C MET A 1 1.29 44.87 -9.48
N GLY A 2 2.00 43.78 -9.78
CA GLY A 2 1.60 42.87 -10.87
C GLY A 2 0.24 42.24 -10.61
N LYS A 3 -0.57 42.02 -11.65
CA LYS A 3 -1.85 41.31 -11.53
C LYS A 3 -1.61 39.97 -10.84
N ARG A 4 -2.36 39.70 -9.77
CA ARG A 4 -2.34 38.38 -9.11
C ARG A 4 -2.85 37.35 -10.11
N PRO A 5 -2.21 36.17 -10.22
CA PRO A 5 -2.68 35.13 -11.11
C PRO A 5 -4.10 34.73 -10.71
N THR A 6 -5.00 34.69 -11.69
CA THR A 6 -6.37 34.23 -11.44
C THR A 6 -6.34 32.76 -11.03
N PRO A 7 -6.91 32.39 -9.88
CA PRO A 7 -6.90 31.00 -9.43
C PRO A 7 -7.62 30.11 -10.44
N LYS A 8 -7.07 28.90 -10.66
CA LYS A 8 -7.67 27.92 -11.57
C LYS A 8 -9.08 27.56 -11.10
N LYS A 9 -10.04 27.56 -12.03
CA LYS A 9 -11.43 27.19 -11.75
C LYS A 9 -11.50 25.78 -11.14
N ARG A 10 -12.20 25.64 -10.02
CA ARG A 10 -12.43 24.35 -9.38
C ARG A 10 -13.30 23.47 -10.29
N ARG A 11 -12.96 22.18 -10.38
CA ARG A 11 -13.78 21.18 -11.09
C ARG A 11 -15.07 20.91 -10.31
N SER A 12 -16.07 20.35 -10.99
CA SER A 12 -17.32 19.94 -10.34
C SER A 12 -17.05 18.83 -9.29
N LYS A 13 -17.83 18.81 -8.20
CA LYS A 13 -17.67 17.81 -7.13
C LYS A 13 -17.76 16.38 -7.67
N ARG A 14 -18.66 16.12 -8.63
CA ARG A 14 -18.83 14.80 -9.27
C ARG A 14 -17.55 14.37 -9.99
N ALA A 15 -16.95 15.25 -10.80
CA ALA A 15 -15.74 14.93 -11.55
C ALA A 15 -14.57 14.59 -10.61
N THR A 16 -14.38 15.34 -9.52
CA THR A 16 -13.33 15.06 -8.53
C THR A 16 -13.58 13.73 -7.81
N ARG A 17 -14.82 13.41 -7.46
CA ARG A 17 -15.18 12.13 -6.82
C ARG A 17 -14.88 10.93 -7.73
N THR A 18 -15.25 11.01 -9.01
CA THR A 18 -14.96 9.96 -10.00
C THR A 18 -13.45 9.79 -10.22
N GLN A 19 -12.69 10.89 -10.29
CA GLN A 19 -11.24 10.81 -10.41
C GLN A 19 -10.62 10.12 -9.18
N HIS A 20 -11.09 10.46 -7.98
CA HIS A 20 -10.62 9.84 -6.74
C HIS A 20 -10.95 8.35 -6.68
N SER A 21 -12.16 7.93 -7.03
CA SER A 21 -12.52 6.50 -7.02
C SER A 21 -11.68 5.68 -8.01
N ILE A 22 -11.42 6.22 -9.21
CA ILE A 22 -10.54 5.59 -10.20
C ILE A 22 -9.11 5.47 -9.67
N TYR A 23 -8.59 6.52 -9.01
CA TYR A 23 -7.26 6.49 -8.41
C TYR A 23 -7.14 5.38 -7.34
N ILE A 24 -8.08 5.31 -6.41
CA ILE A 24 -8.11 4.28 -5.37
C ILE A 24 -8.17 2.88 -5.97
N TRP A 25 -9.03 2.67 -6.97
CA TRP A 25 -9.12 1.39 -7.65
C TRP A 25 -7.80 0.97 -8.31
N LYS A 26 -7.12 1.89 -8.99
CA LYS A 26 -5.80 1.63 -9.60
C LYS A 26 -4.73 1.30 -8.55
N GLU A 27 -4.71 2.01 -7.42
CA GLU A 27 -3.79 1.70 -6.32
C GLU A 27 -4.02 0.31 -5.74
N MET A 28 -5.29 -0.08 -5.54
CA MET A 28 -5.62 -1.44 -5.08
C MET A 28 -5.12 -2.51 -6.07
N GLN A 29 -5.31 -2.31 -7.38
CA GLN A 29 -4.82 -3.23 -8.39
C GLN A 29 -3.28 -3.29 -8.41
N ARG A 30 -2.61 -2.14 -8.29
CA ARG A 30 -1.14 -2.07 -8.21
C ARG A 30 -0.59 -2.88 -7.05
N LEU A 31 -1.18 -2.73 -5.86
CA LEU A 31 -0.76 -3.46 -4.66
C LEU A 31 -1.02 -4.96 -4.78
N LYS A 32 -2.20 -5.34 -5.29
CA LYS A 32 -2.55 -6.75 -5.55
C LYS A 32 -1.62 -7.42 -6.55
N ASN A 33 -1.25 -6.72 -7.62
CA ASN A 33 -0.31 -7.25 -8.60
C ASN A 33 1.10 -7.35 -8.03
N ARG A 34 1.52 -6.35 -7.24
CA ARG A 34 2.83 -6.38 -6.56
C ARG A 34 2.92 -7.54 -5.58
N SER A 35 1.86 -7.85 -4.83
CA SER A 35 1.86 -9.00 -3.90
C SER A 35 1.86 -10.35 -4.61
N ARG A 36 1.38 -10.42 -5.85
CA ARG A 36 1.33 -11.64 -6.69
C ARG A 36 2.51 -11.79 -7.64
N SER A 37 3.43 -10.82 -7.66
CA SER A 37 4.57 -10.85 -8.57
C SER A 37 5.49 -12.02 -8.23
N PRO A 38 5.94 -12.83 -9.21
CA PRO A 38 6.90 -13.91 -8.99
C PRO A 38 8.27 -13.38 -8.54
N PHE A 39 8.57 -12.10 -8.82
CA PHE A 39 9.77 -11.41 -8.35
C PHE A 39 9.54 -10.62 -7.06
N GLY A 40 8.31 -10.62 -6.53
CA GLY A 40 8.00 -10.05 -5.24
C GLY A 40 8.61 -10.91 -4.14
N LYS A 41 9.69 -10.44 -3.50
CA LYS A 41 10.24 -11.11 -2.33
C LYS A 41 9.14 -11.26 -1.28
N LEU A 42 8.91 -12.49 -0.81
CA LEU A 42 8.11 -12.73 0.39
C LEU A 42 8.69 -11.90 1.53
N ALA A 43 7.84 -11.16 2.24
CA ALA A 43 8.29 -10.40 3.39
C ALA A 43 8.91 -11.37 4.40
N GLU A 44 10.21 -11.20 4.69
CA GLU A 44 10.86 -12.00 5.72
C GLU A 44 10.24 -11.66 7.07
N SER A 45 9.65 -12.66 7.74
CA SER A 45 9.11 -12.43 9.07
C SER A 45 10.25 -12.09 10.04
N LYS A 46 10.11 -10.97 10.75
CA LYS A 46 11.05 -10.59 11.80
C LYS A 46 10.99 -11.64 12.92
N ASN A 47 12.15 -12.10 13.39
CA ASN A 47 12.32 -13.08 14.49
C ASN A 47 11.97 -14.56 14.18
N LYS A 48 12.19 -15.07 12.96
CA LYS A 48 12.03 -16.51 12.65
C LYS A 48 12.74 -17.44 13.64
N GLY A 49 14.00 -17.14 13.97
CA GLY A 49 14.79 -17.96 14.91
C GLY A 49 14.24 -17.99 16.34
N LYS A 50 13.77 -16.85 16.87
CA LYS A 50 13.20 -16.79 18.24
C LYS A 50 11.88 -17.55 18.37
N LYS A 51 11.06 -17.59 17.31
CA LYS A 51 9.81 -18.37 17.31
C LYS A 51 10.06 -19.88 17.29
N ALA A 52 11.04 -20.33 16.51
CA ALA A 52 11.43 -21.74 16.47
C ALA A 52 11.98 -22.23 17.82
N LEU A 53 12.85 -21.44 18.46
CA LEU A 53 13.42 -21.73 19.79
C LEU A 53 12.35 -21.81 20.90
N LYS A 54 11.28 -20.99 20.83
CA LYS A 54 10.17 -21.05 21.79
C LYS A 54 9.35 -22.35 21.68
N GLY A 55 9.26 -22.94 20.48
CA GLY A 55 8.54 -24.20 20.26
C GLY A 55 9.35 -25.46 20.61
N LEU A 56 10.68 -25.39 20.54
CA LEU A 56 11.60 -26.50 20.84
C LEU A 56 11.80 -26.76 22.35
N THR A 57 11.34 -25.86 23.23
CA THR A 57 11.57 -25.96 24.68
C THR A 57 10.39 -26.64 25.41
N ARG A 58 10.27 -27.97 25.27
CA ARG A 58 9.80 -28.92 26.31
C ARG A 58 9.60 -30.31 25.71
N ILE A 59 10.63 -31.15 25.77
CA ILE A 59 10.55 -32.51 26.34
C ILE A 59 11.94 -32.75 26.94
N LYS A 60 12.09 -32.60 28.26
CA LYS A 60 13.23 -33.19 28.96
C LYS A 60 12.93 -34.69 29.02
N ALA A 61 13.88 -35.48 28.50
CA ALA A 61 13.97 -36.92 28.70
C ALA A 61 13.94 -37.28 30.19
#